data_AF-A0A821SXG0-F1
#
_entry.id   AF-A0A821SXG0-F1
#
_cell.length_a   1.000
_cell.length_b   1.000
_cell.length_c   1.000
_cell.angle_alpha   90.00
_cell.angle_beta   90.00
_cell.angle_gamma   90.00
#
_symmetry.space_group_name_H-M   'P 1'
#
loop_
_entity.id
_entity.type
_entity.pdbx_description
1 polymer ?
#
loop_
_entity_poly.entity_id
_entity_poly.type
_entity_poly.pdbx_seq_one_letter_code
_entity_poly.pdbx_strand_id
1 'polypeptide(L)' 'MWHLVGFTLVFGRTWLGVIGNFDHILMLGVPYDDCAKQAPHIPAALYAFFQMMFASITPLLMTGAFVERLKFKA' A
#
# COMPACT_ATOMS: atom_id res chain seq x y z
N MET A 1 -7.75 -2.74 2.56
CA MET A 1 -7.12 -1.42 2.80
C MET A 1 -6.16 -1.04 1.68
N TRP A 2 -5.15 -1.86 1.37
CA TRP A 2 -4.12 -1.50 0.38
C TRP A 2 -4.66 -1.14 -1.01
N HIS A 3 -5.47 -2.01 -1.62
CA HIS A 3 -6.09 -1.75 -2.92
C HIS A 3 -7.06 -0.56 -2.91
N LEU A 4 -7.72 -0.30 -1.77
CA LEU A 4 -8.74 0.75 -1.68
C LEU A 4 -8.10 2.14 -1.63
N VAL A 5 -7.12 2.33 -0.73
CA VAL A 5 -6.53 3.65 -0.45
C VAL A 5 -5.02 3.60 -0.21
N GLY A 6 -4.46 2.47 0.23
CA GLY A 6 -3.06 2.38 0.65
C GLY A 6 -2.06 2.61 -0.49
N PHE A 7 -2.32 2.03 -1.66
CA PHE A 7 -1.43 2.19 -2.81
C PHE A 7 -1.33 3.66 -3.25
N THR A 8 -2.45 4.37 -3.27
CA THR A 8 -2.56 5.75 -3.78
C THR A 8 -1.96 6.77 -2.82
N LEU A 9 -2.13 6.53 -1.52
CA LEU A 9 -1.53 7.36 -0.48
C LEU A 9 0.00 7.31 -0.48
N VAL A 10 0.59 6.20 -0.94
CA VAL A 10 2.04 6.00 -0.93
C VAL A 10 2.66 6.35 -2.29
N PHE A 11 2.00 5.95 -3.38
CA PHE A 11 2.57 6.04 -4.73
C PHE A 11 1.82 6.97 -5.68
N GLY A 12 0.74 7.61 -5.21
CA GLY A 12 0.05 8.66 -5.93
C GLY A 12 0.84 9.96 -5.96
N ARG A 13 0.35 10.94 -6.72
CA ARG A 13 0.97 12.27 -6.81
C ARG A 13 1.05 12.91 -5.42
N THR A 14 2.24 13.35 -5.03
CA THR A 14 2.44 13.83 -3.66
C THR A 14 1.81 15.20 -3.45
N TRP A 15 1.02 15.33 -2.39
CA TRP A 15 0.57 16.58 -1.84
C TRP A 15 1.57 17.03 -0.78
N LEU A 16 2.20 18.20 -1.01
CA LEU A 16 3.18 18.84 -0.11
C LEU A 16 4.42 17.98 0.27
N GLY A 17 4.70 16.90 -0.46
CA GLY A 17 5.84 16.02 -0.15
C GLY A 17 5.58 14.99 0.96
N VAL A 18 4.38 14.98 1.57
CA VAL A 18 4.10 14.19 2.79
C VAL A 18 3.15 13.03 2.54
N ILE A 19 2.15 13.22 1.68
CA ILE A 19 1.11 12.21 1.43
C ILE A 19 0.79 12.14 -0.06
N GLY A 20 0.45 10.96 -0.57
CA GLY A 20 -0.06 10.79 -1.93
C GLY A 20 -1.47 11.37 -2.11
N ASN A 21 -2.08 11.08 -3.25
CA ASN A 21 -3.41 11.55 -3.61
C ASN A 21 -4.37 10.37 -3.86
N PHE A 22 -5.62 10.68 -4.13
CA PHE A 22 -6.69 9.73 -4.46
C PHE A 22 -6.78 9.38 -5.95
N ASP A 23 -5.82 9.80 -6.78
CA ASP A 23 -5.86 9.57 -8.23
C ASP A 23 -5.88 8.09 -8.65
N HIS A 24 -5.40 7.18 -7.79
CA HIS A 24 -5.25 5.76 -8.11
C HIS A 24 -6.15 4.86 -7.24
N ILE A 25 -7.26 5.38 -6.70
CA ILE A 25 -8.17 4.58 -5.83
C ILE A 25 -8.55 3.30 -6.58
N LEU A 26 -8.60 2.17 -5.88
CA LEU A 26 -8.88 0.86 -6.48
C LEU A 26 -7.86 0.44 -7.56
N MET A 27 -6.64 0.99 -7.53
CA MET A 27 -5.63 0.82 -8.59
C MET A 27 -6.11 1.34 -9.96
N LEU A 28 -7.05 2.28 -9.98
CA LEU A 28 -7.52 2.91 -11.22
C LEU A 28 -6.34 3.62 -11.92
N GLY A 29 -6.08 3.26 -13.17
CA GLY A 29 -4.97 3.82 -13.95
C GLY A 29 -3.58 3.26 -13.64
N VAL A 30 -3.47 2.20 -12.83
CA VAL A 30 -2.21 1.45 -12.68
C VAL A 30 -2.06 0.50 -13.86
N PRO A 31 -1.06 0.70 -14.74
CA PRO A 31 -0.89 -0.17 -15.87
C PRO A 31 -0.34 -1.54 -15.45
N TYR A 32 -0.84 -2.59 -16.08
CA TYR A 32 -0.37 -3.96 -15.88
C TYR A 32 0.84 -4.29 -16.75
N ASP A 33 0.98 -3.61 -17.89
CA ASP A 33 2.05 -3.84 -18.87
C ASP A 33 3.20 -2.82 -18.77
N ASP A 34 2.93 -1.63 -18.22
CA ASP A 34 3.95 -0.59 -18.04
C ASP A 34 4.68 -0.74 -16.70
N CYS A 35 5.96 -0.40 -16.72
CA CYS A 35 6.80 -0.44 -15.52
C CYS A 35 6.45 0.70 -14.55
N ALA A 36 6.57 0.43 -13.24
CA ALA A 36 6.40 1.47 -12.24
C ALA A 36 7.47 2.56 -12.40
N LYS A 37 7.10 3.83 -12.17
CA LYS A 37 8.05 4.95 -12.21
C LYS A 37 9.20 4.77 -11.21
N GLN A 38 8.94 4.12 -10.07
CA GLN A 38 9.96 3.79 -9.08
C GLN A 38 10.73 2.49 -9.35
N ALA A 39 10.27 1.66 -10.28
CA ALA A 39 10.89 0.37 -10.61
C ALA A 39 10.81 0.14 -12.13
N PRO A 40 11.81 0.64 -12.90
CA PRO A 40 11.77 0.68 -14.37
C PRO A 40 11.81 -0.68 -15.07
N HIS A 41 11.99 -1.78 -14.33
CA HIS A 41 12.02 -3.15 -14.84
C HIS A 41 10.88 -4.03 -14.32
N ILE A 42 10.00 -3.47 -13.48
CA ILE A 42 8.94 -4.22 -12.81
C ILE A 42 7.59 -3.61 -13.19
N PRO A 43 6.65 -4.41 -13.71
CA PRO A 43 5.29 -3.95 -13.99
C PRO A 43 4.67 -3.28 -12.77
N ALA A 44 3.94 -2.17 -12.99
CA ALA A 44 3.44 -1.35 -11.89
C ALA A 44 2.48 -2.11 -10.97
N ALA A 45 1.65 -2.99 -11.53
CA ALA A 45 0.81 -3.89 -10.75
C ALA A 45 1.62 -4.84 -9.85
N LEU A 46 2.70 -5.44 -10.37
CA LEU A 46 3.56 -6.35 -9.60
C LEU A 46 4.28 -5.61 -8.46
N TYR A 47 4.74 -4.39 -8.73
CA TYR A 47 5.29 -3.50 -7.70
C TYR A 47 4.27 -3.19 -6.60
N ALA A 48 3.01 -2.92 -6.96
CA ALA A 48 1.93 -2.68 -6.01
C ALA A 48 1.67 -3.88 -5.10
N PHE A 49 1.68 -5.10 -5.63
CA PHE A 49 1.51 -6.33 -4.86
C PHE A 49 2.69 -6.61 -3.93
N PHE A 50 3.92 -6.38 -4.39
CA PHE A 50 5.10 -6.52 -3.55
C PHE A 50 5.05 -5.57 -2.34
N GLN A 51 4.70 -4.31 -2.57
CA GLN A 51 4.61 -3.30 -1.51
C GLN A 51 3.48 -3.56 -0.51
N MET A 52 2.40 -4.22 -0.94
CA MET A 52 1.32 -4.65 -0.06
C MET A 52 1.80 -5.58 1.07
N MET A 53 2.81 -6.42 0.81
CA MET A 53 3.34 -7.35 1.81
C MET A 53 3.95 -6.58 3.00
N PHE A 54 4.72 -5.53 2.72
CA PHE A 54 5.27 -4.65 3.76
C PHE A 54 4.16 -3.95 4.54
N ALA A 55 3.18 -3.38 3.82
CA ALA A 55 2.05 -2.70 4.44
C ALA A 55 1.18 -3.64 5.31
N SER A 56 1.17 -4.94 5.02
CA SER A 56 0.39 -5.94 5.77
C SER A 56 1.16 -6.51 6.96
N ILE A 57 2.49 -6.59 6.88
CA ILE A 57 3.35 -7.03 7.98
C ILE A 57 3.35 -6.02 9.14
N THR A 58 3.29 -4.71 8.87
CA THR A 58 3.28 -3.69 9.94
C THR A 58 2.14 -3.85 10.95
N PRO A 59 0.85 -3.91 10.54
CA PRO A 59 -0.23 -4.15 11.49
C PRO A 59 -0.15 -5.55 12.11
N LEU A 60 0.36 -6.57 11.39
CA LEU A 60 0.57 -7.91 11.95
C LEU A 60 1.56 -7.88 13.12
N LEU A 61 2.72 -7.24 12.95
CA LEU A 61 3.72 -7.06 14.00
C LEU A 61 3.16 -6.22 15.16
N MET A 62 2.38 -5.18 14.85
CA MET A 62 1.74 -4.36 15.87
C MET A 62 0.75 -5.18 16.69
N THR A 63 -0.09 -6.01 16.06
CA THR A 63 -0.98 -6.92 16.78
C THR A 63 -0.22 -7.93 17.62
N GLY A 64 0.89 -8.49 17.12
CA GLY A 64 1.76 -9.38 17.89
C GLY A 64 2.36 -8.72 19.13
N ALA A 65 2.72 -7.44 19.07
CA ALA A 65 3.24 -6.69 20.21
C ALA A 65 2.18 -6.41 21.30
N PHE A 66 0.91 -6.30 20.94
CA PHE A 66 -0.18 -5.99 21.86
C PHE A 66 -1.08 -7.18 22.19
N VAL A 67 -0.85 -8.35 21.60
CA VAL A 67 -1.74 -9.52 21.70
C VAL A 67 -1.96 -9.96 23.15
N GLU A 68 -0.94 -9.89 23.99
CA GLU A 68 -1.03 -10.30 25.41
C GLU A 68 -1.87 -9.33 26.27
N ARG A 69 -2.10 -8.10 25.80
CA ARG A 69 -2.87 -7.08 26.53
C ARG A 69 -4.27 -6.85 25.96
N LEU A 70 -4.63 -7.50 24.86
CA LEU A 70 -5.92 -7.36 24.21
C LEU A 70 -6.90 -8.43 24.73
N LYS A 71 -7.97 -7.99 25.42
CA LYS A 71 -9.13 -8.85 25.65
C LYS A 71 -9.96 -8.88 24.38
N PHE A 72 -10.03 -10.04 23.72
CA PHE A 72 -11.02 -10.26 22.65
C PHE A 72 -12.42 -10.11 23.25
N LYS A 73 -13.05 -8.96 23.04
CA LYS A 73 -14.49 -8.79 23.23
C LYS A 73 -15.10 -8.91 21.84
N ALA A 74 -15.78 -10.03 21.63
CA ALA A 74 -16.58 -10.30 20.44
C ALA A 74 -17.71 -9.28 20.30
#